data_AF-A0A1V3JUU4-F1
#
_entry.id   AF-A0A1V3JUU4-F1
#
_cell.length_a   1.000
_cell.length_b   1.000
_cell.length_c   1.000
_cell.angle_alpha   90.00
_cell.angle_beta   90.00
_cell.angle_gamma   90.00
#
_symmetry.space_group_name_H-M   'P 1'
#
loop_
_entity.id
_entity.type
_entity.pdbx_description
1 polymer ?
#
loop_
_entity_poly.entity_id
_entity_poly.type
_entity_poly.pdbx_seq_one_letter_code
_entity_poly.pdbx_strand_id
1 'polypeptide(L)'
;MKLLEKWLHFYRTYTLGYSVRRVNPDELEIRHLILDAFPRGMIRLIFLAILGVIAFIDLQHGVRPFDNQIQAIKYDFEWAFNPDKSISIAYERELKTITNPEYLKLYPNDKIEPYDEFRKPYLERDSLRLVRPVLHFIWPLLLLCILFPPRPRGIRINRKKKVIYQQHLGKEYWLAFIPEEGDPLSGIVYNLYGLYPFSLTGRYSLQIGIPEKDGKLPFLMYGCYPNPSLEHNRYLLRAIRDFVREDNPASLKYVGRCYKLPWLNPLIFL
;
A
#
# COMPACT_ATOMS: atom_id res chain seq x y z
N MET A 1 -4.00 -10.02 -41.01
CA MET A 1 -3.86 -8.59 -40.63
C MET A 1 -5.11 -8.01 -39.95
N LYS A 2 -6.29 -7.97 -40.59
CA LYS A 2 -7.51 -7.35 -40.01
C LYS A 2 -7.92 -7.89 -38.62
N LEU A 3 -7.69 -9.17 -38.34
CA LEU A 3 -8.05 -9.79 -37.06
C LEU A 3 -7.09 -9.35 -35.93
N LEU A 4 -5.80 -9.23 -36.22
CA LEU A 4 -4.79 -8.72 -35.30
C LEU A 4 -5.02 -7.25 -34.97
N GLU A 5 -5.36 -6.41 -35.95
CA GLU A 5 -5.67 -4.99 -35.74
C GLU A 5 -6.90 -4.80 -34.85
N LYS A 6 -7.98 -5.55 -35.14
CA LYS A 6 -9.19 -5.56 -34.30
C LYS A 6 -8.87 -6.00 -32.88
N TRP A 7 -8.04 -7.02 -32.74
CA TRP A 7 -7.63 -7.54 -31.44
C TRP A 7 -6.77 -6.54 -30.66
N LEU A 8 -5.79 -5.89 -31.31
CA LEU A 8 -4.97 -4.85 -30.69
C LEU A 8 -5.82 -3.64 -30.26
N HIS A 9 -6.77 -3.22 -31.09
CA HIS A 9 -7.72 -2.16 -30.73
C HIS A 9 -8.59 -2.55 -29.53
N PHE A 10 -9.10 -3.79 -29.50
CA PHE A 10 -9.81 -4.32 -28.34
C PHE A 10 -8.93 -4.31 -27.09
N TYR A 11 -7.71 -4.84 -27.17
CA TYR A 11 -6.80 -4.89 -26.03
C TYR A 11 -6.50 -3.50 -25.47
N ARG A 12 -6.24 -2.52 -26.34
CA ARG A 12 -5.97 -1.13 -25.94
C ARG A 12 -7.19 -0.48 -25.29
N THR A 13 -8.38 -0.64 -25.86
CA THR A 13 -9.62 -0.10 -25.26
C THR A 13 -10.00 -0.80 -23.96
N TYR A 14 -9.76 -2.11 -23.87
CA TYR A 14 -10.00 -2.90 -22.66
C TYR A 14 -9.07 -2.48 -21.51
N THR A 15 -7.80 -2.22 -21.82
CA THR A 15 -6.78 -1.87 -20.84
C THR A 15 -6.88 -0.44 -20.32
N LEU A 16 -7.60 0.46 -21.01
CA LEU A 16 -7.92 1.80 -20.48
C LEU A 16 -8.57 1.73 -19.09
N GLY A 17 -9.36 0.69 -18.79
CA GLY A 17 -9.98 0.49 -17.48
C GLY A 17 -8.99 0.32 -16.32
N TYR A 18 -7.71 0.06 -16.57
CA TYR A 18 -6.68 0.06 -15.51
C TYR A 18 -6.19 1.46 -15.16
N SER A 19 -6.28 2.38 -16.12
CA SER A 19 -5.78 3.76 -16.01
C SER A 19 -6.92 4.77 -15.81
N VAL A 20 -8.15 4.39 -16.13
CA VAL A 20 -9.34 5.25 -16.11
C VAL A 20 -10.47 4.54 -15.37
N ARG A 21 -11.26 5.30 -14.60
CA ARG A 21 -12.56 4.86 -14.09
C ARG A 21 -13.62 5.94 -14.32
N ARG A 22 -14.88 5.54 -14.39
CA ARG A 22 -16.03 6.45 -14.29
C ARG A 22 -16.37 6.64 -12.80
N VAL A 23 -16.36 7.88 -12.31
CA VAL A 23 -16.81 8.18 -10.94
C VAL A 23 -18.32 8.31 -10.92
N ASN A 24 -18.85 9.09 -11.86
CA ASN A 24 -20.26 9.35 -12.12
C ASN A 24 -20.48 9.37 -13.64
N PRO A 25 -21.73 9.39 -14.15
CA PRO A 25 -21.98 9.50 -15.60
C PRO A 25 -21.28 10.70 -16.24
N ASP A 26 -21.20 11.81 -15.52
CA ASP A 26 -20.57 13.05 -15.98
C ASP A 26 -19.12 13.25 -15.52
N GLU A 27 -18.53 12.29 -14.82
CA GLU A 27 -17.19 12.44 -14.25
C GLU A 27 -16.29 11.22 -14.45
N LEU A 28 -15.13 11.48 -15.04
CA LEU A 28 -14.08 10.51 -15.30
C LEU A 28 -12.88 10.78 -14.38
N GLU A 29 -12.22 9.74 -13.88
CA GLU A 29 -10.98 9.88 -13.10
C GLU A 29 -9.86 9.05 -13.72
N ILE A 30 -8.72 9.70 -13.96
CA ILE A 30 -7.51 9.07 -14.48
C ILE A 30 -6.50 8.89 -13.35
N ARG A 31 -6.01 7.67 -13.25
CA ARG A 31 -5.07 7.22 -12.23
C ARG A 31 -3.73 7.95 -12.32
N HIS A 32 -3.23 8.40 -11.18
CA HIS A 32 -1.86 8.89 -11.03
C HIS A 32 -0.87 7.72 -11.15
N LEU A 33 0.23 7.89 -11.90
CA LEU A 33 1.18 6.81 -12.20
C LEU A 33 2.08 6.50 -11.00
N ILE A 34 2.83 7.50 -10.51
CA ILE A 34 3.90 7.28 -9.52
C ILE A 34 3.35 6.77 -8.18
N LEU A 35 2.30 7.40 -7.64
CA LEU A 35 1.87 7.13 -6.26
C LEU A 35 0.81 6.02 -6.14
N ASP A 36 0.32 5.46 -7.25
CA ASP A 36 -0.87 4.58 -7.24
C ASP A 36 -0.56 3.10 -7.41
N ALA A 37 0.06 2.70 -8.51
CA ALA A 37 0.28 1.27 -8.74
C ALA A 37 1.58 0.74 -8.18
N PHE A 38 2.69 1.42 -8.47
CA PHE A 38 3.99 0.79 -8.30
C PHE A 38 4.45 0.76 -6.84
N PRO A 39 4.55 1.87 -6.09
CA PRO A 39 4.99 1.82 -4.69
C PRO A 39 4.09 0.92 -3.85
N ARG A 40 2.76 0.95 -4.07
CA ARG A 40 1.81 0.14 -3.31
C ARG A 40 1.91 -1.35 -3.65
N GLY A 41 2.07 -1.69 -4.93
CA GLY A 41 2.31 -3.06 -5.36
C GLY A 41 3.65 -3.59 -4.86
N MET A 42 4.71 -2.78 -4.96
CA MET A 42 6.06 -3.11 -4.51
C MET A 42 6.14 -3.28 -3.00
N ILE A 43 5.57 -2.36 -2.21
CA ILE A 43 5.51 -2.48 -0.74
C ILE A 43 4.82 -3.78 -0.34
N ARG A 44 3.67 -4.12 -0.97
CA ARG A 44 2.97 -5.39 -0.70
C ARG A 44 3.81 -6.61 -1.08
N LEU A 45 4.48 -6.57 -2.24
CA LEU A 45 5.32 -7.67 -2.71
C LEU A 45 6.50 -7.91 -1.75
N ILE A 46 7.20 -6.84 -1.36
CA ILE A 46 8.31 -6.90 -0.40
C ILE A 46 7.80 -7.43 0.94
N PHE A 47 6.66 -6.95 1.41
CA PHE A 47 6.08 -7.39 2.68
C PHE A 47 5.68 -8.87 2.65
N LEU A 48 5.01 -9.31 1.57
CA LEU A 48 4.68 -10.73 1.35
C LEU A 48 5.94 -11.59 1.23
N ALA A 49 7.01 -11.09 0.62
CA ALA A 49 8.28 -11.79 0.54
C ALA A 49 8.92 -11.94 1.92
N ILE A 50 8.94 -10.89 2.76
CA ILE A 50 9.44 -10.95 4.14
C ILE A 50 8.63 -11.97 4.95
N LEU A 51 7.30 -11.90 4.90
CA LEU A 51 6.43 -12.87 5.57
C LEU A 51 6.67 -14.30 5.06
N GLY A 52 6.87 -14.46 3.75
CA GLY A 52 7.17 -15.74 3.12
C GLY A 52 8.51 -16.30 3.57
N VAL A 53 9.55 -15.47 3.69
CA VAL A 53 10.88 -15.87 4.20
C VAL A 53 10.79 -16.29 5.66
N ILE A 54 10.09 -15.52 6.51
CA ILE A 54 9.88 -15.89 7.93
C ILE A 54 9.16 -17.23 8.02
N ALA A 55 8.04 -17.38 7.31
CA ALA A 55 7.28 -18.63 7.29
C ALA A 55 8.11 -19.81 6.78
N PHE A 56 8.95 -19.59 5.76
CA PHE A 56 9.84 -20.60 5.21
C PHE A 56 10.90 -21.03 6.21
N ILE A 57 11.53 -20.09 6.93
CA ILE A 57 12.50 -20.38 7.99
C ILE A 57 11.83 -21.20 9.10
N ASP A 58 10.65 -20.81 9.58
CA ASP A 58 9.95 -21.56 10.63
C ASP A 58 9.65 -23.00 10.19
N LEU A 59 9.20 -23.18 8.95
CA LEU A 59 8.95 -24.51 8.36
C LEU A 59 10.23 -25.35 8.25
N GLN A 60 11.38 -24.74 7.90
CA GLN A 60 12.66 -25.44 7.87
C GLN A 60 13.07 -25.96 9.25
N HIS A 61 12.69 -25.27 10.32
CA HIS A 61 12.94 -25.68 11.70
C HIS A 61 11.86 -26.63 12.25
N GLY A 62 10.91 -27.08 11.43
CA GLY A 62 9.83 -27.98 11.82
C GLY A 62 8.76 -27.33 12.70
N VAL A 63 8.73 -26.00 12.75
CA VAL A 63 7.78 -25.22 13.56
C VAL A 63 6.69 -24.65 12.65
N ARG A 64 5.51 -24.38 13.22
CA ARG A 64 4.42 -23.73 12.47
C ARG A 64 4.85 -22.31 12.08
N PRO A 65 4.44 -21.81 10.90
CA PRO A 65 4.72 -20.43 10.50
C PRO A 65 4.28 -19.43 11.56
N PHE A 66 5.17 -18.48 11.87
CA PHE A 66 4.98 -17.41 12.84
C PHE A 66 4.86 -17.83 14.31
N ASP A 67 5.18 -19.08 14.66
CA ASP A 67 5.00 -19.57 16.03
C ASP A 67 5.88 -18.80 17.03
N ASN A 68 7.12 -18.48 16.66
CA ASN A 68 8.03 -17.68 17.48
C ASN A 68 7.43 -16.30 17.83
N GLN A 69 6.82 -15.64 16.84
CA GLN A 69 6.18 -14.33 17.02
C GLN A 69 4.92 -14.47 17.89
N ILE A 70 4.13 -15.54 17.71
CA ILE A 70 2.96 -15.81 18.53
C ILE A 70 3.37 -16.08 19.99
N GLN A 71 4.42 -16.85 20.22
CA GLN A 71 4.92 -17.14 21.57
C GLN A 71 5.48 -15.90 22.25
N ALA A 72 6.19 -15.04 21.52
CA ALA A 72 6.66 -13.76 22.04
C ALA A 72 5.49 -12.86 22.48
N ILE A 73 4.43 -12.76 21.65
CA ILE A 73 3.22 -12.02 22.01
C ILE A 73 2.57 -12.63 23.25
N LYS A 74 2.37 -13.95 23.29
CA LYS A 74 1.79 -14.63 24.47
C LYS A 74 2.60 -14.35 25.73
N TYR A 75 3.93 -14.42 25.64
CA TYR A 75 4.82 -14.13 26.75
C TYR A 75 4.64 -12.70 27.26
N ASP A 76 4.58 -11.70 26.37
CA ASP A 76 4.38 -10.30 26.79
C ASP A 76 3.02 -10.08 27.46
N PHE A 77 1.96 -10.76 26.99
CA PHE A 77 0.65 -10.73 27.65
C PHE A 77 0.66 -11.44 29.01
N GLU A 78 1.25 -12.63 29.10
CA GLU A 78 1.38 -13.36 30.36
C GLU A 78 2.23 -12.59 31.36
N TRP A 79 3.36 -12.02 30.94
CA TRP A 79 4.22 -11.20 31.79
C TRP A 79 3.51 -9.93 32.28
N ALA A 80 2.68 -9.31 31.45
CA ALA A 80 1.92 -8.13 31.83
C ALA A 80 0.81 -8.41 32.84
N PHE A 81 -0.03 -9.41 32.57
CA PHE A 81 -1.26 -9.65 33.33
C PHE A 81 -1.13 -10.73 34.41
N ASN A 82 -0.24 -11.71 34.21
CA ASN A 82 -0.01 -12.85 35.10
C ASN A 82 1.50 -13.10 35.33
N PRO A 83 2.27 -12.09 35.77
CA PRO A 83 3.74 -12.20 35.93
C PRO A 83 4.13 -13.34 36.89
N ASP A 84 3.31 -13.58 37.91
CA ASP A 84 3.56 -14.58 38.95
C ASP A 84 3.71 -15.98 38.37
N LYS A 85 3.04 -16.29 37.24
CA LYS A 85 3.19 -17.58 36.55
C LYS A 85 4.62 -17.84 36.07
N SER A 86 5.33 -16.79 35.66
CA SER A 86 6.74 -16.90 35.24
C SER A 86 7.70 -16.73 36.42
N ILE A 87 7.40 -15.81 37.34
CA ILE A 87 8.25 -15.54 38.51
C ILE A 87 8.24 -16.73 39.48
N SER A 88 7.12 -17.41 39.68
CA SER A 88 7.03 -18.59 40.54
C SER A 88 7.93 -19.73 40.06
N ILE A 89 7.99 -19.97 38.74
CA ILE A 89 8.87 -20.99 38.16
C ILE A 89 10.35 -20.64 38.43
N ALA A 90 10.71 -19.36 38.35
CA ALA A 90 12.06 -18.91 38.69
C ALA A 90 12.37 -19.12 40.18
N TYR A 91 11.43 -18.76 41.05
CA TYR A 91 11.54 -18.96 42.49
C TYR A 91 11.65 -20.45 42.87
N GLU A 92 10.86 -21.33 42.24
CA GLU A 92 10.95 -22.79 42.47
C GLU A 92 12.31 -23.36 42.06
N ARG A 93 12.91 -22.86 40.97
CA ARG A 93 14.26 -23.27 40.57
C ARG A 93 15.30 -22.81 41.58
N GLU A 94 15.18 -21.59 42.07
CA GLU A 94 16.07 -21.06 43.10
C GLU A 94 15.94 -21.83 44.41
N LEU A 95 14.72 -22.12 44.85
CA LEU A 95 14.46 -22.99 46.00
C LEU A 95 15.15 -24.34 45.85
N LYS A 96 15.05 -24.99 44.68
CA LYS A 96 15.74 -26.27 44.41
C LYS A 96 17.25 -26.14 44.48
N THR A 97 17.82 -25.02 44.06
CA THR A 97 19.26 -24.75 44.15
C THR A 97 19.69 -24.53 45.59
N ILE A 98 19.02 -23.64 46.32
CA ILE A 98 19.37 -23.26 47.69
C ILE A 98 19.18 -24.44 48.67
N THR A 99 18.17 -25.29 48.43
CA THR A 99 17.91 -26.49 49.26
C THR A 99 18.80 -27.68 48.91
N ASN A 100 19.62 -27.61 47.85
CA ASN A 100 20.54 -28.68 47.49
C ASN A 100 21.62 -28.86 48.59
N PRO A 101 21.84 -30.10 49.08
CA PRO A 101 22.86 -30.38 50.10
C PRO A 101 24.27 -29.90 49.74
N GLU A 102 24.66 -29.90 48.47
CA GLU A 102 25.97 -29.39 48.03
C GLU A 102 26.05 -27.87 48.11
N TYR A 103 24.96 -27.19 47.77
CA TYR A 103 24.88 -25.73 47.84
C TYR A 103 24.92 -25.25 49.30
N LEU A 104 24.16 -25.89 50.19
CA LEU A 104 24.14 -25.58 51.63
C LEU A 104 25.51 -25.77 52.30
N LYS A 105 26.33 -26.70 51.82
CA LYS A 105 27.71 -26.88 52.31
C LYS A 105 28.63 -25.72 51.94
N LEU A 106 28.42 -25.13 50.76
CA LEU A 106 29.22 -24.01 50.25
C LEU A 106 28.73 -22.66 50.77
N TYR A 107 27.41 -22.51 50.96
CA TYR A 107 26.74 -21.26 51.34
C TYR A 107 25.77 -21.50 52.51
N PRO A 108 26.28 -21.80 53.73
CA PRO A 108 25.44 -22.19 54.87
C PRO A 108 24.61 -21.04 55.46
N ASN A 109 24.95 -19.79 55.13
CA ASN A 109 24.28 -18.59 55.65
C ASN A 109 23.27 -17.99 54.68
N ASP A 110 23.13 -18.55 53.47
CA ASP A 110 22.15 -18.05 52.50
C ASP A 110 20.74 -18.35 52.99
N LYS A 111 19.90 -17.31 52.97
CA LYS A 111 18.52 -17.39 53.43
C LYS A 111 17.62 -17.49 52.22
N ILE A 112 16.56 -18.29 52.37
CA ILE A 112 15.47 -18.32 51.42
C ILE A 112 14.69 -17.01 51.57
N GLU A 113 14.72 -16.17 50.55
CA GLU A 113 13.92 -14.95 50.50
C GLU A 113 12.43 -15.30 50.37
N PRO A 114 11.51 -14.59 51.07
CA PRO A 114 10.08 -14.75 50.85
C PRO A 114 9.70 -14.40 49.41
N TYR A 115 8.76 -15.14 48.81
CA TYR A 115 8.30 -14.92 47.43
C TYR A 115 7.88 -13.47 47.14
N ASP A 116 7.24 -12.80 48.11
CA ASP A 116 6.81 -11.41 48.00
C ASP A 116 7.99 -10.43 47.84
N GLU A 117 9.13 -10.73 48.43
CA GLU A 117 10.36 -9.93 48.30
C GLU A 117 11.08 -10.30 47.01
N PHE A 118 11.15 -11.60 46.69
CA PHE A 118 11.72 -12.10 45.45
C PHE A 118 11.05 -11.53 44.20
N ARG A 119 9.72 -11.34 44.19
CA ARG A 119 8.99 -10.87 43.00
C ARG A 119 9.17 -9.37 42.72
N LYS A 120 9.38 -8.54 43.76
CA LYS A 120 9.46 -7.06 43.62
C LYS A 120 10.46 -6.60 42.55
N PRO A 121 11.73 -7.05 42.54
CA PRO A 121 12.71 -6.58 41.56
C PRO A 121 12.31 -6.93 40.12
N TYR A 122 11.59 -8.03 39.89
CA TYR A 122 11.10 -8.39 38.55
C TYR A 122 10.03 -7.42 38.04
N LEU A 123 9.16 -6.95 38.94
CA LEU A 123 8.08 -6.02 38.58
C LEU A 123 8.56 -4.58 38.49
N GLU A 124 9.48 -4.18 39.37
CA GLU A 124 9.99 -2.81 39.46
C GLU A 124 11.00 -2.49 38.35
N ARG A 125 11.83 -3.47 37.95
CA ARG A 125 12.83 -3.28 36.90
C ARG A 125 12.20 -3.10 35.52
N ASP A 126 11.02 -3.65 35.29
CA ASP A 126 10.37 -3.66 33.99
C ASP A 126 9.16 -2.73 33.91
N SER A 127 9.46 -1.43 33.81
CA SER A 127 8.46 -0.36 33.68
C SER A 127 7.64 -0.43 32.38
N LEU A 128 8.13 -1.14 31.36
CA LEU A 128 7.46 -1.27 30.06
C LEU A 128 6.56 -2.51 29.95
N ARG A 129 6.51 -3.33 31.00
CA ARG A 129 5.69 -4.54 31.08
C ARG A 129 4.25 -4.34 30.63
N LEU A 130 3.60 -3.26 31.05
CA LEU A 130 2.22 -2.95 30.68
C LEU A 130 2.07 -2.30 29.30
N VAL A 131 3.15 -1.73 28.76
CA VAL A 131 3.15 -1.04 27.46
C VAL A 131 3.33 -2.02 26.30
N ARG A 132 4.17 -3.05 26.46
CA ARG A 132 4.42 -4.09 25.43
C ARG A 132 3.14 -4.76 24.89
N PRO A 133 2.19 -5.24 25.70
CA PRO A 133 0.94 -5.82 25.17
C PRO A 133 0.09 -4.79 24.41
N VAL A 134 0.09 -3.52 24.82
CA VAL A 134 -0.63 -2.45 24.10
C VAL A 134 -0.02 -2.22 22.72
N LEU A 135 1.31 -2.22 22.62
CA LEU A 135 2.01 -2.11 21.34
C LEU A 135 1.60 -3.24 20.39
N HIS A 136 1.29 -4.43 20.92
CA HIS A 136 0.82 -5.55 20.10
C HIS A 136 -0.51 -5.34 19.38
N PHE A 137 -1.32 -4.36 19.79
CA PHE A 137 -2.51 -3.92 19.05
C PHE A 137 -2.21 -2.79 18.05
N ILE A 138 -1.19 -1.97 18.34
CA ILE A 138 -0.84 -0.80 17.53
C ILE A 138 -0.05 -1.19 16.29
N TRP A 139 0.97 -2.05 16.42
CA TRP A 139 1.83 -2.39 15.28
C TRP A 139 1.08 -3.11 14.14
N PRO A 140 0.09 -4.02 14.37
CA PRO A 140 -0.66 -4.62 13.28
C PRO A 140 -1.50 -3.59 12.53
N LEU A 141 -2.05 -2.59 13.24
CA LEU A 141 -2.79 -1.50 12.62
C LEU A 141 -1.88 -0.64 11.74
N LEU A 142 -0.67 -0.33 12.24
CA LEU A 142 0.34 0.40 11.48
C LEU A 142 0.78 -0.39 10.23
N LEU A 143 0.98 -1.70 10.34
CA LEU A 143 1.25 -2.56 9.19
C LEU A 143 0.11 -2.57 8.18
N LEU A 144 -1.13 -2.57 8.64
CA LEU A 144 -2.30 -2.48 7.76
C LEU A 144 -2.30 -1.15 6.99
N CYS A 145 -1.95 -0.04 7.64
CA CYS A 145 -1.78 1.24 6.97
C CYS A 145 -0.65 1.21 5.93
N ILE A 146 0.46 0.50 6.19
CA ILE A 146 1.58 0.35 5.25
C ILE A 146 1.21 -0.55 4.05
N LEU A 147 0.43 -1.62 4.27
CA LEU A 147 -0.05 -2.52 3.21
C LEU A 147 -1.11 -1.86 2.33
N PHE A 148 -1.90 -0.96 2.91
CA PHE A 148 -2.99 -0.26 2.24
C PHE A 148 -2.83 1.26 2.39
N PRO A 149 -1.74 1.85 1.85
CA PRO A 149 -1.54 3.28 2.01
C PRO A 149 -2.64 4.01 1.24
N PRO A 150 -3.10 5.16 1.78
CA PRO A 150 -4.22 5.89 1.21
C PRO A 150 -3.92 6.25 -0.24
N ARG A 151 -4.93 6.07 -1.07
CA ARG A 151 -4.80 6.30 -2.50
C ARG A 151 -4.86 7.80 -2.81
N PRO A 152 -3.85 8.38 -3.48
CA PRO A 152 -3.95 9.75 -3.95
C PRO A 152 -5.01 9.83 -5.04
N ARG A 153 -5.73 10.96 -5.04
CA ARG A 153 -6.77 11.23 -6.03
C ARG A 153 -6.10 11.49 -7.39
N GLY A 154 -6.66 10.90 -8.43
CA GLY A 154 -6.25 11.16 -9.80
C GLY A 154 -6.74 12.51 -10.33
N ILE A 155 -6.40 12.81 -11.58
CA ILE A 155 -7.02 13.91 -12.32
C ILE A 155 -8.45 13.53 -12.68
N ARG A 156 -9.37 14.48 -12.50
CA ARG A 156 -10.79 14.30 -12.77
C ARG A 156 -11.23 15.21 -13.89
N ILE A 157 -12.11 14.69 -14.73
CA ILE A 157 -12.70 15.40 -15.85
C ILE A 157 -14.20 15.39 -15.65
N ASN A 158 -14.79 16.56 -15.52
CA ASN A 158 -16.23 16.71 -15.38
C ASN A 158 -16.80 17.36 -16.65
N ARG A 159 -17.57 16.58 -17.42
CA ARG A 159 -18.14 17.04 -18.70
C ARG A 159 -19.26 18.06 -18.51
N LYS A 160 -20.07 17.91 -17.44
CA LYS A 160 -21.21 18.79 -17.14
C LYS A 160 -20.74 20.16 -16.65
N LYS A 161 -19.73 20.18 -15.78
CA LYS A 161 -19.10 21.41 -15.28
C LYS A 161 -18.04 21.98 -16.21
N LYS A 162 -17.69 21.27 -17.30
CA LYS A 162 -16.65 21.64 -18.27
C LYS A 162 -15.32 22.00 -17.58
N VAL A 163 -14.89 21.16 -16.63
CA VAL A 163 -13.63 21.37 -15.90
C VAL A 163 -12.80 20.09 -15.81
N ILE A 164 -11.50 20.26 -15.92
CA ILE A 164 -10.48 19.30 -15.56
C ILE A 164 -9.87 19.78 -14.25
N TYR A 165 -9.85 18.91 -13.24
CA TYR A 165 -9.37 19.30 -11.93
C TYR A 165 -8.62 18.20 -11.21
N GLN A 166 -7.74 18.61 -10.31
CA GLN A 166 -6.99 17.71 -9.46
C GLN A 166 -6.96 18.25 -8.03
N GLN A 167 -7.15 17.35 -7.07
CA GLN A 167 -7.09 17.68 -5.66
C GLN A 167 -5.75 17.27 -5.06
N HIS A 168 -5.04 18.24 -4.50
CA HIS A 168 -3.84 17.99 -3.69
C HIS A 168 -4.18 17.72 -2.23
N LEU A 169 -3.19 17.22 -1.49
CA LEU A 169 -3.29 16.86 -0.06
C LEU A 169 -3.71 18.04 0.85
N GLY A 170 -3.74 19.27 0.35
CA GLY A 170 -4.14 20.47 1.09
C GLY A 170 -5.34 21.22 0.50
N LYS A 171 -6.49 20.59 0.30
CA LYS A 171 -7.80 21.18 -0.14
C LYS A 171 -7.81 22.06 -1.41
N GLU A 172 -6.66 22.39 -1.98
CA GLU A 172 -6.52 23.19 -3.17
C GLU A 172 -6.76 22.33 -4.41
N TYR A 173 -7.49 22.93 -5.35
CA TYR A 173 -7.81 22.34 -6.63
C TYR A 173 -7.04 23.08 -7.71
N TRP A 174 -6.23 22.34 -8.45
CA TRP A 174 -5.77 22.82 -9.75
C TRP A 174 -6.89 22.63 -10.74
N LEU A 175 -7.23 23.68 -11.49
CA LEU A 175 -8.42 23.77 -12.32
C LEU A 175 -8.03 24.24 -13.72
N ALA A 176 -8.49 23.51 -14.73
CA ALA A 176 -8.48 23.92 -16.12
C ALA A 176 -9.89 23.85 -16.68
N PHE A 177 -10.31 24.90 -17.38
CA PHE A 177 -11.61 24.93 -18.04
C PHE A 177 -11.52 24.25 -19.41
N ILE A 178 -12.59 23.55 -19.75
CA ILE A 178 -12.77 22.90 -21.05
C ILE A 178 -13.49 23.93 -21.95
N PRO A 179 -12.92 24.29 -23.11
CA PRO A 179 -13.58 25.23 -24.02
C PRO A 179 -14.87 24.63 -24.60
N GLU A 180 -15.80 25.51 -25.00
CA GLU A 180 -17.03 25.07 -25.68
C GLU A 180 -16.75 24.55 -27.09
N GLU A 181 -15.80 25.19 -27.78
CA GLU A 181 -15.39 24.86 -29.15
C GLU A 181 -13.90 24.48 -29.21
N GLY A 182 -13.55 23.52 -30.08
CA GLY A 182 -12.16 23.10 -30.32
C GLY A 182 -11.73 21.81 -29.58
N ASP A 183 -10.45 21.74 -29.18
CA ASP A 183 -9.89 20.61 -28.44
C ASP A 183 -10.21 20.74 -26.93
N PRO A 184 -10.93 19.77 -26.31
CA PRO A 184 -11.21 19.75 -24.89
C PRO A 184 -9.99 19.87 -23.96
N LEU A 185 -8.80 19.55 -24.47
CA LEU A 185 -7.56 19.54 -23.70
C LEU A 185 -6.71 20.81 -23.88
N SER A 186 -7.20 21.85 -24.58
CA SER A 186 -6.42 23.07 -24.82
C SER A 186 -6.07 23.85 -23.55
N GLY A 187 -6.87 23.71 -22.49
CA GLY A 187 -6.64 24.34 -21.19
C GLY A 187 -5.58 23.67 -20.32
N ILE A 188 -4.99 22.55 -20.78
CA ILE A 188 -3.92 21.84 -20.07
C ILE A 188 -2.70 21.68 -20.97
N VAL A 189 -1.52 21.58 -20.35
CA VAL A 189 -0.29 21.22 -21.06
C VAL A 189 -0.01 19.75 -20.81
N TYR A 190 0.29 18.98 -21.85
CA TYR A 190 0.63 17.57 -21.67
C TYR A 190 1.84 17.15 -22.49
N ASN A 191 2.56 16.15 -22.00
CA ASN A 191 3.68 15.52 -22.68
C ASN A 191 3.50 13.99 -22.70
N LEU A 192 3.59 13.40 -23.88
CA LEU A 192 3.46 11.94 -24.08
C LEU A 192 4.75 11.17 -23.78
N TYR A 193 5.88 11.89 -23.69
CA TYR A 193 7.24 11.37 -23.53
C TYR A 193 7.83 11.78 -22.17
N GLY A 194 7.00 11.75 -21.13
CA GLY A 194 7.47 11.97 -19.79
C GLY A 194 8.45 10.88 -19.34
N LEU A 195 9.36 11.23 -18.42
CA LEU A 195 10.21 10.25 -17.77
C LEU A 195 9.30 9.25 -17.04
N TYR A 196 9.44 7.96 -17.35
CA TYR A 196 8.84 6.92 -16.52
C TYR A 196 9.92 6.44 -15.55
N PRO A 197 9.83 6.76 -14.24
CA PRO A 197 10.91 6.51 -13.28
C PRO A 197 11.31 5.04 -13.13
N PHE A 198 10.51 4.11 -13.68
CA PHE A 198 10.72 2.67 -13.60
C PHE A 198 11.03 2.03 -14.95
N SER A 199 11.26 2.82 -16.01
CA SER A 199 11.80 2.29 -17.27
C SER A 199 13.31 2.44 -17.30
N LEU A 200 14.00 1.34 -17.61
CA LEU A 200 15.44 1.37 -17.91
C LEU A 200 15.74 2.03 -19.27
N THR A 201 14.76 2.12 -20.18
CA THR A 201 15.01 2.43 -21.60
C THR A 201 14.04 3.45 -22.22
N GLY A 202 12.99 3.90 -21.52
CA GLY A 202 11.84 4.54 -22.16
C GLY A 202 11.25 5.76 -21.46
N ARG A 203 11.11 6.87 -22.21
CA ARG A 203 10.29 8.03 -21.85
C ARG A 203 8.88 7.88 -22.43
N TYR A 204 7.97 7.29 -21.67
CA TYR A 204 6.61 7.01 -22.12
C TYR A 204 5.53 7.33 -21.08
N SER A 205 5.83 8.07 -20.01
CA SER A 205 4.78 8.47 -19.07
C SER A 205 3.97 9.64 -19.63
N LEU A 206 2.64 9.62 -19.47
CA LEU A 206 1.82 10.77 -19.79
C LEU A 206 1.97 11.79 -18.66
N GLN A 207 2.56 12.93 -18.95
CA GLN A 207 2.61 14.06 -18.03
C GLN A 207 1.50 15.04 -18.38
N ILE A 208 0.72 15.46 -17.39
CA ILE A 208 -0.26 16.52 -17.53
C ILE A 208 0.08 17.59 -16.49
N GLY A 209 0.21 18.83 -16.98
CA GLY A 209 0.33 20.03 -16.18
C GLY A 209 -0.95 20.85 -16.24
N ILE A 210 -1.48 21.16 -15.07
CA ILE A 210 -2.61 22.09 -14.90
C ILE A 210 -2.02 23.38 -14.33
N PRO A 211 -2.23 24.53 -14.97
CA PRO A 211 -1.69 25.79 -14.48
C PRO A 211 -2.27 26.12 -13.10
N GLU A 212 -1.39 26.53 -12.19
CA GLU A 212 -1.73 27.02 -10.85
C GLU A 212 -2.13 28.49 -10.90
N LYS A 213 -2.81 28.98 -9.85
CA LYS A 213 -3.16 30.40 -9.70
C LYS A 213 -1.94 31.32 -9.72
N ASP A 214 -0.80 30.84 -9.23
CA ASP A 214 0.45 31.58 -9.13
C ASP A 214 1.30 31.51 -10.42
N GLY A 215 0.74 30.96 -11.52
CA GLY A 215 1.42 30.85 -12.81
C GLY A 215 2.43 29.70 -12.90
N LYS A 216 2.60 28.89 -11.85
CA LYS A 216 3.39 27.66 -11.89
C LYS A 216 2.66 26.59 -12.71
N LEU A 217 3.43 25.78 -13.44
CA LEU A 217 2.91 24.66 -14.24
C LEU A 217 3.48 23.32 -13.73
N PRO A 218 2.91 22.77 -12.65
CA PRO A 218 3.36 21.49 -12.10
C PRO A 218 2.95 20.33 -13.02
N PHE A 219 3.92 19.52 -13.45
CA PHE A 219 3.65 18.31 -14.22
C PHE A 219 3.51 17.09 -13.32
N LEU A 220 2.42 16.35 -13.48
CA LEU A 220 2.21 15.07 -12.81
C LEU A 220 2.04 13.95 -13.83
N MET A 221 2.40 12.75 -13.42
CA MET A 221 2.40 11.57 -14.29
C MET A 221 1.11 10.77 -14.13
N TYR A 222 0.51 10.38 -15.25
CA TYR A 222 -0.77 9.70 -15.35
C TYR A 222 -0.69 8.50 -16.28
N GLY A 223 -1.67 7.60 -16.15
CA GLY A 223 -1.73 6.38 -16.94
C GLY A 223 -0.78 5.33 -16.39
N CYS A 224 -1.30 4.17 -16.04
CA CYS A 224 -0.63 3.27 -15.10
C CYS A 224 -0.38 1.87 -15.63
N TYR A 225 -1.31 1.38 -16.45
CA TYR A 225 -1.29 0.02 -16.97
C TYR A 225 -1.98 -0.04 -18.34
N PRO A 226 -1.48 -0.90 -19.26
CA PRO A 226 -0.20 -1.61 -19.21
C PRO A 226 0.99 -0.65 -19.13
N ASN A 227 2.23 -1.17 -19.09
CA ASN A 227 3.43 -0.33 -19.06
C ASN A 227 3.27 0.89 -19.98
N PRO A 228 3.53 2.11 -19.49
CA PRO A 228 3.27 3.32 -20.26
C PRO A 228 3.91 3.21 -21.63
N SER A 229 3.10 3.42 -22.66
CA SER A 229 3.53 3.43 -24.06
C SER A 229 2.93 4.64 -24.74
N LEU A 230 3.61 5.13 -25.78
CA LEU A 230 3.11 6.27 -26.56
C LEU A 230 1.69 6.02 -27.08
N GLU A 231 1.42 4.82 -27.56
CA GLU A 231 0.11 4.41 -28.04
C GLU A 231 -0.94 4.41 -26.93
N HIS A 232 -0.62 3.87 -25.75
CA HIS A 232 -1.54 3.91 -24.61
C HIS A 232 -1.87 5.35 -24.20
N ASN A 233 -0.88 6.24 -24.17
CA ASN A 233 -1.08 7.64 -23.84
C ASN A 233 -1.98 8.34 -24.87
N ARG A 234 -1.80 8.05 -26.17
CA ARG A 234 -2.67 8.56 -27.23
C ARG A 234 -4.11 8.07 -27.06
N TYR A 235 -4.32 6.79 -26.76
CA TYR A 235 -5.64 6.23 -26.50
C TYR A 235 -6.29 6.84 -25.26
N LEU A 236 -5.50 7.10 -24.22
CA LEU A 236 -5.97 7.76 -23.01
C LEU A 236 -6.45 9.18 -23.31
N LEU A 237 -5.65 10.00 -24.01
CA LEU A 237 -6.05 11.35 -24.41
C LEU A 237 -7.28 11.35 -25.33
N ARG A 238 -7.33 10.41 -26.28
CA ARG A 238 -8.50 10.23 -27.15
C ARG A 238 -9.74 9.90 -26.34
N ALA A 239 -9.65 8.98 -25.38
CA ALA A 239 -10.77 8.62 -24.54
C ALA A 239 -11.29 9.79 -23.68
N ILE A 240 -10.41 10.70 -23.25
CA ILE A 240 -10.83 11.95 -22.57
C ILE A 240 -11.60 12.85 -23.55
N ARG A 241 -11.08 13.04 -24.76
CA ARG A 241 -11.75 13.86 -25.78
C ARG A 241 -13.13 13.30 -26.14
N ASP A 242 -13.20 12.00 -26.39
CA ASP A 242 -14.44 11.31 -26.70
C ASP A 242 -15.43 11.42 -25.53
N PHE A 243 -14.97 11.31 -24.27
CA PHE A 243 -15.81 11.48 -23.07
C PHE A 243 -16.43 12.87 -22.92
N VAL A 244 -15.72 13.91 -23.34
CA VAL A 244 -16.22 15.29 -23.26
C VAL A 244 -17.22 15.58 -24.38
N ARG A 245 -17.07 14.92 -25.53
CA ARG A 245 -17.86 15.16 -26.75
C ARG A 245 -19.08 14.26 -26.86
N GLU A 246 -18.98 13.01 -26.43
CA GLU A 246 -20.00 11.98 -26.62
C GLU A 246 -20.57 11.53 -25.27
N ASP A 247 -21.86 11.22 -25.26
CA ASP A 247 -22.51 10.74 -24.03
C ASP A 247 -22.05 9.33 -23.63
N ASN A 248 -21.85 8.45 -24.61
CA ASN A 248 -21.41 7.07 -24.40
C ASN A 248 -20.34 6.66 -25.42
N PRO A 249 -19.09 7.14 -25.24
CA PRO A 249 -18.05 6.91 -26.23
C PRO A 249 -17.62 5.45 -26.29
N ALA A 250 -17.45 4.94 -27.51
CA ALA A 250 -17.01 3.57 -27.76
C ALA A 250 -15.62 3.29 -27.15
N SER A 251 -14.76 4.30 -27.06
CA SER A 251 -13.43 4.21 -26.44
C SER A 251 -13.47 3.89 -24.95
N LEU A 252 -14.57 4.21 -24.25
CA LEU A 252 -14.76 3.91 -22.82
C LEU A 252 -15.69 2.72 -22.55
N LYS A 253 -16.02 1.92 -23.57
CA LYS A 253 -16.94 0.77 -23.44
C LYS A 253 -16.60 -0.18 -22.29
N TYR A 254 -15.30 -0.41 -22.04
CA TYR A 254 -14.81 -1.34 -21.02
C TYR A 254 -14.37 -0.67 -19.71
N VAL A 255 -14.66 0.63 -19.55
CA VAL A 255 -14.32 1.40 -18.35
C VAL A 255 -15.49 1.41 -17.39
N GLY A 256 -15.28 0.81 -16.21
CA GLY A 256 -16.28 0.71 -15.16
C GLY A 256 -16.13 1.76 -14.06
N ARG A 257 -16.89 1.56 -12.98
CA ARG A 257 -16.87 2.41 -11.77
C ARG A 257 -15.58 2.26 -10.96
N CYS A 258 -15.02 1.05 -10.98
CA CYS A 258 -13.74 0.73 -10.36
C CYS A 258 -12.68 0.60 -11.44
N TYR A 259 -11.44 0.94 -11.09
CA TYR A 259 -10.31 0.55 -11.92
C TYR A 259 -10.20 -0.96 -11.95
N LYS A 260 -9.86 -1.50 -13.11
CA LYS A 260 -9.53 -2.91 -13.22
C LYS A 260 -8.28 -3.23 -12.39
N LEU A 261 -8.23 -4.47 -11.92
CA LEU A 261 -7.09 -4.98 -11.15
C LEU A 261 -6.13 -5.66 -12.10
N PRO A 262 -4.84 -5.25 -12.17
CA PRO A 262 -3.90 -5.76 -13.18
C PRO A 262 -3.68 -7.28 -13.11
N TRP A 263 -3.95 -7.91 -11.97
CA TRP A 263 -3.90 -9.37 -11.76
C TRP A 263 -5.16 -10.12 -12.22
N LEU A 264 -6.24 -9.42 -12.54
CA LEU A 264 -7.44 -9.97 -13.19
C LEU A 264 -7.39 -9.78 -14.71
N ASN A 265 -6.20 -9.53 -15.27
CA ASN A 265 -6.04 -9.68 -16.71
C ASN A 265 -6.53 -11.10 -17.07
N PRO A 266 -7.42 -11.27 -18.05
CA PRO A 266 -7.54 -12.59 -18.67
C PRO A 266 -6.11 -13.00 -19.01
N LEU A 267 -5.70 -14.20 -18.60
CA LEU A 267 -4.40 -14.79 -18.93
C LEU A 267 -4.22 -14.73 -20.45
N ILE A 268 -3.64 -13.63 -20.90
CA ILE A 268 -3.30 -13.33 -22.28
C ILE A 268 -1.83 -12.92 -22.20
N PHE A 269 -1.02 -13.87 -21.74
CA PHE A 269 0.36 -13.97 -22.16
C PHE A 269 0.30 -14.46 -23.60
N LEU A 270 0.67 -13.57 -24.53
CA LEU A 270 1.42 -13.99 -25.70
C LEU A 270 2.89 -14.03 -25.28
#